data_AF-A0A2T3NZJ9-F1
#
_entry.id   AF-A0A2T3NZJ9-F1
#
_cell.length_a   1.000
_cell.length_b   1.000
_cell.length_c   1.000
_cell.angle_alpha   90.00
_cell.angle_beta   90.00
_cell.angle_gamma   90.00
#
_symmetry.space_group_name_H-M   'P 1'
#
loop_
_entity.id
_entity.type
_entity.pdbx_description
1 polymer ?
#
loop_
_entity_poly.entity_id
_entity_poly.type
_entity_poly.pdbx_seq_one_letter_code
_entity_poly.pdbx_strand_id
1 'polypeptide(L)'
;MKKVTSVLMIALLAGCNSSSNDTDGKILPPNTHLPETEVPNKPQPQLPPSHLPDELLPERPTPDNWYTEVSERFGMTVADLHQACSFKGSHPQISVATACEWQNETLTITYYAEKETGDNDPGHSSTDFKHSYQWVVNDANIAAGKIWPQSNHLAKGLPDGDTHIEYGDVIYSLGFCEEEQCTEDDYKVITHPVSIIVNGKHIISDGTPLEGGETEFVIDSYRTVDRFFFYANFTHSNNGKEQDSLFMMEQAYPAIIYKVLSPAFGY
;
A
#
# COMPACT_ATOMS: atom_id res chain seq x y z
N MET A 1 33.76 48.23 37.34
CA MET A 1 34.84 47.63 36.54
C MET A 1 35.02 46.18 36.95
N LYS A 2 34.42 45.23 36.21
CA LYS A 2 34.59 43.79 36.44
C LYS A 2 35.25 43.21 35.18
N LYS A 3 36.45 42.67 35.35
CA LYS A 3 37.26 42.05 34.29
C LYS A 3 36.76 40.62 34.09
N VAL A 4 36.47 40.27 32.83
CA VAL A 4 36.23 38.89 32.40
C VAL A 4 37.56 38.38 31.84
N THR A 5 38.17 37.43 32.54
CA THR A 5 39.31 36.66 32.05
C THR A 5 38.79 35.34 31.51
N SER A 6 38.92 35.17 30.20
CA SER A 6 38.95 33.87 29.51
C SER A 6 40.26 33.14 29.82
N VAL A 7 40.34 31.87 29.37
CA VAL A 7 41.44 30.87 29.42
C VAL A 7 41.14 29.79 30.48
N LEU A 8 41.04 28.48 30.21
CA LEU A 8 41.59 27.61 29.17
C LEU A 8 40.75 26.32 29.05
N MET A 9 40.61 25.79 27.83
CA MET A 9 40.22 24.40 27.54
C MET A 9 41.29 23.42 28.02
N ILE A 10 40.90 22.36 28.73
CA ILE A 10 41.55 21.04 28.64
C ILE A 10 40.43 19.99 28.78
N ALA A 11 39.89 19.52 27.66
CA ALA A 11 39.13 18.27 27.61
C ALA A 11 40.11 17.16 27.21
N LEU A 12 40.45 16.31 28.17
CA LEU A 12 41.23 15.10 27.96
C LEU A 12 40.38 14.10 27.17
N LEU A 13 40.68 13.95 25.88
CA LEU A 13 40.32 12.78 25.09
C LEU A 13 41.18 11.60 25.58
N ALA A 14 40.68 10.87 26.57
CA ALA A 14 41.10 9.50 26.82
C ALA A 14 40.15 8.59 26.04
N GLY A 15 40.69 7.93 25.00
CA GLY A 15 39.96 6.95 24.21
C GLY A 15 39.63 5.72 25.03
N CYS A 16 38.36 5.32 24.99
CA CYS A 16 37.99 3.92 25.08
C CYS A 16 37.77 3.42 23.66
N ASN A 17 38.83 2.79 23.15
CA ASN A 17 38.76 1.86 22.04
C ASN A 17 37.98 0.64 22.55
N SER A 18 36.73 0.50 22.13
CA SER A 18 36.02 -0.78 22.20
C SER A 18 35.37 -1.01 20.84
N SER A 19 35.98 -1.91 20.09
CA SER A 19 35.37 -2.58 18.96
C SER A 19 34.12 -3.30 19.46
N SER A 20 32.94 -2.74 19.18
CA SER A 20 31.75 -3.54 18.96
C SER A 20 31.38 -3.43 17.49
N ASN A 21 31.53 -4.55 16.78
CA ASN A 21 30.69 -4.83 15.63
C ASN A 21 29.29 -5.08 16.19
N ASP A 22 28.58 -4.03 16.59
CA ASP A 22 27.15 -4.10 16.66
C ASP A 22 26.65 -3.86 15.24
N THR A 23 26.53 -4.95 14.49
CA THR A 23 25.40 -5.08 13.59
C THR A 23 24.16 -4.94 14.46
N ASP A 24 23.71 -3.70 14.66
CA ASP A 24 22.33 -3.39 15.02
C ASP A 24 21.48 -3.91 13.86
N GLY A 25 21.29 -5.24 13.85
CA GLY A 25 20.22 -5.88 13.14
C GLY A 25 18.96 -5.35 13.80
N LYS A 26 18.43 -4.26 13.24
CA LYS A 26 17.13 -3.71 13.62
C LYS A 26 16.14 -4.86 13.60
N ILE A 27 15.79 -5.32 14.79
CA ILE A 27 14.86 -6.43 14.97
C ILE A 27 13.53 -5.94 14.41
N LEU A 28 13.07 -6.58 13.33
CA LEU A 28 11.76 -6.33 12.74
C LEU A 28 10.71 -6.39 13.86
N PRO A 29 9.81 -5.40 13.98
CA PRO A 29 8.76 -5.43 14.99
C PRO A 29 7.92 -6.71 14.86
N PRO A 30 7.36 -7.22 15.97
CA PRO A 30 6.69 -8.51 15.99
C PRO A 30 5.51 -8.57 15.00
N ASN A 31 5.40 -9.70 14.30
CA ASN A 31 4.45 -10.02 13.21
C ASN A 31 2.94 -10.02 13.59
N THR A 32 2.53 -9.44 14.72
CA THR A 32 1.20 -9.66 15.30
C THR A 32 0.04 -8.94 14.60
N HIS A 33 0.29 -8.17 13.54
CA HIS A 33 -0.74 -7.39 12.82
C HIS A 33 -0.81 -7.65 11.30
N LEU A 34 0.00 -8.57 10.79
CA LEU A 34 0.20 -8.72 9.35
C LEU A 34 -0.66 -9.89 8.81
N PRO A 35 -1.35 -9.72 7.67
CA PRO A 35 -2.22 -10.74 7.11
C PRO A 35 -1.44 -12.00 6.70
N GLU A 36 -2.15 -13.13 6.58
CA GLU A 36 -1.58 -14.42 6.19
C GLU A 36 -0.87 -14.36 4.83
N THR A 37 0.20 -15.15 4.67
CA THR A 37 1.18 -15.07 3.57
C THR A 37 0.69 -15.59 2.21
N GLU A 38 -0.61 -15.52 1.93
CA GLU A 38 -1.16 -16.04 0.67
C GLU A 38 -0.78 -15.13 -0.51
N VAL A 39 -0.42 -15.75 -1.62
CA VAL A 39 -0.10 -15.04 -2.88
C VAL A 39 -1.36 -14.32 -3.37
N PRO A 40 -1.26 -13.09 -3.91
CA PRO A 40 -2.42 -12.37 -4.44
C PRO A 40 -3.13 -13.20 -5.50
N ASN A 41 -4.35 -13.63 -5.20
CA ASN A 41 -5.25 -14.16 -6.20
C ASN A 41 -5.89 -12.97 -6.92
N LYS A 42 -6.01 -13.08 -8.25
CA LYS A 42 -6.76 -12.10 -9.03
C LYS A 42 -8.21 -12.10 -8.51
N PRO A 43 -8.73 -10.96 -8.03
CA PRO A 43 -10.08 -10.91 -7.51
C PRO A 43 -11.07 -11.13 -8.65
N GLN A 44 -12.16 -11.87 -8.37
CA GLN A 44 -13.29 -11.94 -9.28
C GLN A 44 -14.25 -10.78 -8.95
N PRO A 45 -14.63 -9.95 -9.94
CA PRO A 45 -15.62 -8.91 -9.70
C PRO A 45 -16.91 -9.53 -9.20
N GLN A 46 -17.33 -9.20 -7.98
CA GLN A 46 -18.71 -9.43 -7.55
C GLN A 46 -19.57 -8.36 -8.22
N LEU A 47 -19.98 -8.62 -9.46
CA LEU A 47 -20.95 -7.79 -10.16
C LEU A 47 -22.30 -7.95 -9.47
N PRO A 48 -23.10 -6.86 -9.35
CA PRO A 48 -24.51 -7.02 -9.00
C PRO A 48 -25.14 -7.96 -10.04
N PRO A 49 -25.83 -9.03 -9.64
CA PRO A 49 -26.45 -9.95 -10.59
C PRO A 49 -27.39 -9.18 -11.53
N SER A 50 -27.21 -9.36 -12.84
CA SER A 50 -28.26 -8.99 -13.79
C SER A 50 -29.45 -9.91 -13.53
N HIS A 51 -30.59 -9.34 -13.12
CA HIS A 51 -31.84 -10.03 -12.78
C HIS A 51 -31.97 -11.43 -13.41
N LEU A 52 -31.71 -12.48 -12.63
CA LEU A 52 -32.12 -13.84 -12.94
C LEU A 52 -33.35 -14.18 -12.08
N PRO A 53 -34.29 -14.98 -12.62
CA PRO A 53 -35.59 -15.17 -12.00
C PRO A 53 -35.47 -15.90 -10.66
N ASP A 54 -36.21 -15.37 -9.68
CA ASP A 54 -36.37 -15.89 -8.33
C ASP A 54 -36.75 -17.37 -8.34
N GLU A 55 -35.84 -18.23 -7.89
CA GLU A 55 -36.25 -19.47 -7.22
C GLU A 55 -35.09 -20.01 -6.36
N LEU A 56 -35.36 -20.07 -5.05
CA LEU A 56 -34.57 -20.69 -3.95
C LEU A 56 -33.51 -19.78 -3.28
N LEU A 57 -33.97 -18.92 -2.36
CA LEU A 57 -33.11 -18.08 -1.51
C LEU A 57 -32.80 -18.76 -0.16
N PRO A 58 -31.51 -18.97 0.22
CA PRO A 58 -31.10 -19.13 1.61
C PRO A 58 -31.15 -17.79 2.38
N GLU A 59 -31.15 -17.83 3.71
CA GLU A 59 -31.39 -16.71 4.67
C GLU A 59 -30.44 -15.49 4.61
N ARG A 60 -29.49 -15.41 3.67
CA ARG A 60 -28.77 -14.15 3.40
C ARG A 60 -29.42 -13.46 2.20
N PRO A 61 -29.72 -12.14 2.28
CA PRO A 61 -30.23 -11.40 1.13
C PRO A 61 -29.28 -11.58 -0.05
N THR A 62 -29.83 -11.62 -1.27
CA THR A 62 -29.07 -11.71 -2.51
C THR A 62 -27.87 -10.74 -2.55
N PRO A 63 -26.86 -11.00 -3.40
CA PRO A 63 -25.71 -10.11 -3.61
C PRO A 63 -26.06 -8.63 -3.94
N ASP A 64 -27.33 -8.30 -4.19
CA ASP A 64 -27.82 -6.97 -4.51
C ASP A 64 -27.95 -6.02 -3.31
N ASN A 65 -28.20 -6.52 -2.09
CA ASN A 65 -28.54 -5.63 -0.97
C ASN A 65 -27.32 -5.10 -0.19
N TRP A 66 -26.15 -5.74 -0.35
CA TRP A 66 -24.99 -5.36 0.47
C TRP A 66 -24.39 -4.01 0.05
N TYR A 67 -24.49 -3.61 -1.23
CA TYR A 67 -24.07 -2.27 -1.66
C TYR A 67 -24.87 -1.19 -0.93
N THR A 68 -26.19 -1.38 -0.80
CA THR A 68 -27.07 -0.46 -0.06
C THR A 68 -26.74 -0.49 1.43
N GLU A 69 -26.55 -1.67 2.02
CA GLU A 69 -26.18 -1.82 3.43
C GLU A 69 -24.86 -1.10 3.77
N VAL A 70 -23.83 -1.29 2.95
CA VAL A 70 -22.52 -0.64 3.10
C VAL A 70 -22.64 0.87 2.90
N SER A 71 -23.42 1.30 1.90
CA SER A 71 -23.69 2.71 1.61
C SER A 71 -24.40 3.40 2.79
N GLU A 72 -25.44 2.79 3.34
CA GLU A 72 -26.19 3.31 4.49
C GLU A 72 -25.31 3.35 5.75
N ARG A 73 -24.45 2.34 5.95
CA ARG A 73 -23.59 2.27 7.12
C ARG A 73 -22.47 3.31 7.10
N PHE A 74 -21.76 3.42 5.99
CA PHE A 74 -20.53 4.20 5.90
C PHE A 74 -20.67 5.48 5.09
N GLY A 75 -21.87 5.84 4.62
CA GLY A 75 -22.17 7.14 4.01
C GLY A 75 -21.67 7.37 2.58
N MET A 76 -20.91 6.43 2.00
CA MET A 76 -20.57 6.44 0.57
C MET A 76 -21.82 6.21 -0.29
N THR A 77 -21.81 6.66 -1.54
CA THR A 77 -22.91 6.34 -2.47
C THR A 77 -22.74 4.94 -3.06
N VAL A 78 -23.86 4.29 -3.38
CA VAL A 78 -23.84 3.01 -4.13
C VAL A 78 -23.09 3.14 -5.46
N ALA A 79 -23.19 4.30 -6.12
CA ALA A 79 -22.52 4.55 -7.39
C ALA A 79 -21.00 4.63 -7.23
N ASP A 80 -20.50 5.32 -6.21
CA ASP A 80 -19.07 5.43 -5.94
C ASP A 80 -18.48 4.09 -5.50
N LEU A 81 -19.20 3.35 -4.66
CA LEU A 81 -18.83 1.99 -4.27
C LEU A 81 -18.76 1.07 -5.50
N HIS A 82 -19.80 1.08 -6.35
CA HIS A 82 -19.80 0.29 -7.58
C HIS A 82 -18.64 0.67 -8.51
N GLN A 83 -18.34 1.96 -8.65
CA GLN A 83 -17.21 2.43 -9.44
C GLN A 83 -15.87 1.89 -8.89
N ALA A 84 -15.67 1.88 -7.57
CA ALA A 84 -14.47 1.35 -6.94
C ALA A 84 -14.33 -0.18 -7.08
N CYS A 85 -15.45 -0.91 -7.02
CA CYS A 85 -15.49 -2.38 -7.09
C CYS A 85 -15.43 -2.96 -8.52
N SER A 86 -15.69 -2.13 -9.53
CA SER A 86 -15.78 -2.56 -10.93
C SER A 86 -14.77 -1.88 -11.86
N PHE A 87 -13.89 -1.04 -11.29
CA PHE A 87 -12.84 -0.37 -12.04
C PHE A 87 -11.94 -1.37 -12.77
N LYS A 88 -11.64 -1.04 -14.02
CA LYS A 88 -10.67 -1.73 -14.85
C LYS A 88 -9.73 -0.68 -15.42
N GLY A 89 -8.44 -0.87 -15.21
CA GLY A 89 -7.40 -0.04 -15.82
C GLY A 89 -7.32 -0.28 -17.32
N SER A 90 -6.73 0.68 -18.02
CA SER A 90 -6.48 0.58 -19.46
C SER A 90 -5.00 0.78 -19.70
N HIS A 91 -4.23 -0.30 -19.48
CA HIS A 91 -2.79 -0.29 -19.71
C HIS A 91 -2.41 -1.39 -20.71
N PRO A 92 -1.54 -1.12 -21.70
CA PRO A 92 -1.16 -2.10 -22.71
C PRO A 92 -0.34 -3.28 -22.16
N GLN A 93 0.30 -3.10 -20.99
CA GLN A 93 1.23 -4.08 -20.43
C GLN A 93 0.86 -4.56 -19.01
N ILE A 94 -0.18 -3.98 -18.40
CA ILE A 94 -0.57 -4.27 -17.02
C ILE A 94 -2.06 -4.63 -17.02
N SER A 95 -2.39 -5.80 -16.48
CA SER A 95 -3.78 -6.17 -16.23
C SER A 95 -4.20 -5.64 -14.88
N VAL A 96 -5.22 -4.79 -14.86
CA VAL A 96 -5.79 -4.24 -13.63
C VAL A 96 -7.21 -4.77 -13.45
N ALA A 97 -7.53 -5.21 -12.23
CA ALA A 97 -8.86 -5.61 -11.82
C ALA A 97 -9.15 -5.14 -10.40
N THR A 98 -10.40 -4.84 -10.13
CA THR A 98 -10.87 -4.51 -8.78
C THR A 98 -12.02 -5.41 -8.40
N ALA A 99 -12.20 -5.61 -7.09
CA ALA A 99 -13.41 -6.21 -6.54
C ALA A 99 -13.61 -5.74 -5.11
N CYS A 100 -14.82 -5.95 -4.62
CA CYS A 100 -15.17 -5.72 -3.24
C CYS A 100 -15.82 -6.96 -2.64
N GLU A 101 -15.67 -7.09 -1.34
CA GLU A 101 -16.31 -8.11 -0.52
C GLU A 101 -16.91 -7.46 0.72
N TRP A 102 -18.13 -7.87 1.05
CA TRP A 102 -18.81 -7.48 2.28
C TRP A 102 -19.08 -8.69 3.14
N GLN A 103 -18.42 -8.76 4.30
CA GLN A 103 -18.63 -9.85 5.24
C GLN A 103 -18.41 -9.37 6.67
N ASN A 104 -19.27 -9.80 7.60
CA ASN A 104 -19.13 -9.56 9.04
C ASN A 104 -18.89 -8.07 9.36
N GLU A 105 -19.70 -7.20 8.78
CA GLU A 105 -19.61 -5.75 8.95
C GLU A 105 -18.28 -5.12 8.48
N THR A 106 -17.55 -5.83 7.61
CA THR A 106 -16.28 -5.37 7.03
C THR A 106 -16.37 -5.35 5.51
N LEU A 107 -16.08 -4.18 4.94
CA LEU A 107 -15.93 -3.99 3.50
C LEU A 107 -14.45 -4.09 3.15
N THR A 108 -14.10 -5.03 2.29
CA THR A 108 -12.76 -5.16 1.73
C THR A 108 -12.78 -4.77 0.27
N ILE A 109 -12.01 -3.76 -0.12
CA ILE A 109 -11.85 -3.30 -1.49
C ILE A 109 -10.47 -3.71 -1.95
N THR A 110 -10.39 -4.53 -2.99
CA THR A 110 -9.13 -5.02 -3.54
C THR A 110 -8.88 -4.39 -4.90
N TYR A 111 -7.75 -3.70 -5.04
CA TYR A 111 -7.16 -3.34 -6.32
C TYR A 111 -6.04 -4.32 -6.62
N TYR A 112 -6.11 -5.01 -7.75
CA TYR A 112 -5.12 -5.96 -8.21
C TYR A 112 -4.52 -5.49 -9.52
N ALA A 113 -3.19 -5.58 -9.61
CA ALA A 113 -2.44 -5.34 -10.83
C ALA A 113 -1.44 -6.47 -11.06
N GLU A 114 -1.30 -6.86 -12.31
CA GLU A 114 -0.33 -7.86 -12.74
C GLU A 114 0.33 -7.41 -14.03
N LYS A 115 1.66 -7.48 -14.04
CA LYS A 115 2.47 -7.36 -15.23
C LYS A 115 3.02 -8.74 -15.56
N GLU A 116 2.70 -9.21 -16.76
CA GLU A 116 3.17 -10.48 -17.29
C GLU A 116 3.53 -10.27 -18.75
N THR A 117 4.82 -10.04 -19.04
CA THR A 117 5.28 -9.83 -20.42
C THR A 117 5.39 -11.14 -21.24
N GLY A 118 5.09 -12.29 -20.64
CA GLY A 118 5.13 -13.62 -21.27
C GLY A 118 6.55 -14.11 -21.57
N ASP A 119 6.68 -15.40 -21.93
CA ASP A 119 7.98 -16.06 -22.20
C ASP A 119 8.78 -15.46 -23.38
N ASN A 120 8.18 -14.54 -24.15
CA ASN A 120 8.78 -13.94 -25.35
C ASN A 120 9.59 -12.66 -25.07
N ASP A 121 9.68 -12.22 -23.82
CA ASP A 121 10.45 -11.02 -23.46
C ASP A 121 11.50 -11.26 -22.35
N PRO A 122 12.65 -11.88 -22.71
CA PRO A 122 13.71 -12.20 -21.75
C PRO A 122 14.42 -10.97 -21.16
N GLY A 123 14.15 -9.75 -21.65
CA GLY A 123 14.74 -8.52 -21.15
C GLY A 123 13.94 -7.82 -20.05
N HIS A 124 12.67 -8.18 -19.86
CA HIS A 124 11.74 -7.46 -19.00
C HIS A 124 11.22 -8.27 -17.80
N SER A 125 11.65 -9.53 -17.66
CA SER A 125 11.22 -10.42 -16.57
C SER A 125 11.47 -9.81 -15.20
N SER A 126 12.58 -9.12 -14.98
CA SER A 126 12.94 -8.43 -13.72
C SER A 126 11.89 -7.44 -13.21
N THR A 127 10.97 -7.00 -14.07
CA THR A 127 9.88 -6.09 -13.74
C THR A 127 8.51 -6.76 -13.71
N ASP A 128 8.42 -8.08 -13.88
CA ASP A 128 7.18 -8.83 -13.74
C ASP A 128 6.75 -8.89 -12.27
N PHE A 129 5.47 -8.64 -12.04
CA PHE A 129 4.91 -8.63 -10.69
C PHE A 129 3.45 -9.05 -10.68
N LYS A 130 3.01 -9.50 -9.49
CA LYS A 130 1.61 -9.43 -9.06
C LYS A 130 1.55 -8.54 -7.85
N HIS A 131 0.59 -7.64 -7.81
CA HIS A 131 0.43 -6.70 -6.70
C HIS A 131 -1.03 -6.51 -6.39
N SER A 132 -1.36 -6.40 -5.11
CA SER A 132 -2.67 -5.93 -4.69
C SER A 132 -2.58 -4.94 -3.55
N TYR A 133 -3.40 -3.89 -3.65
CA TYR A 133 -3.76 -3.02 -2.54
C TYR A 133 -5.12 -3.44 -2.01
N GLN A 134 -5.27 -3.47 -0.68
CA GLN A 134 -6.53 -3.78 -0.01
C GLN A 134 -6.87 -2.70 1.00
N TRP A 135 -8.03 -2.07 0.82
CA TRP A 135 -8.62 -1.20 1.85
C TRP A 135 -9.66 -1.98 2.61
N VAL A 136 -9.58 -1.93 3.94
CA VAL A 136 -10.49 -2.62 4.84
C VAL A 136 -11.24 -1.58 5.65
N VAL A 137 -12.53 -1.41 5.35
CA VAL A 137 -13.42 -0.43 5.98
C VAL A 137 -14.31 -1.15 6.99
N ASN A 138 -14.08 -0.87 8.26
CA ASN A 138 -14.88 -1.31 9.40
C ASN A 138 -14.65 -0.35 10.59
N ASP A 139 -15.47 -0.47 11.62
CA ASP A 139 -15.45 0.45 12.76
C ASP A 139 -14.08 0.50 13.47
N ALA A 140 -13.37 -0.63 13.54
CA ALA A 140 -12.06 -0.70 14.17
C ALA A 140 -10.99 0.10 13.39
N ASN A 141 -10.94 -0.08 12.06
CA ASN A 141 -10.01 0.66 11.20
C ASN A 141 -10.37 2.14 11.10
N ILE A 142 -11.67 2.47 11.08
CA ILE A 142 -12.16 3.86 11.12
C ILE A 142 -11.73 4.54 12.42
N ALA A 143 -11.96 3.90 13.57
CA ALA A 143 -11.56 4.43 14.87
C ALA A 143 -10.02 4.58 15.01
N ALA A 144 -9.26 3.72 14.33
CA ALA A 144 -7.80 3.79 14.28
C ALA A 144 -7.26 4.79 13.23
N GLY A 145 -8.11 5.42 12.42
CA GLY A 145 -7.68 6.32 11.34
C GLY A 145 -6.89 5.63 10.23
N LYS A 146 -7.06 4.32 10.05
CA LYS A 146 -6.30 3.49 9.10
C LYS A 146 -6.84 3.67 7.68
N ILE A 147 -6.45 4.78 7.04
CA ILE A 147 -6.92 5.16 5.70
C ILE A 147 -6.07 4.57 4.55
N TRP A 148 -4.89 4.05 4.85
CA TRP A 148 -3.95 3.49 3.87
C TRP A 148 -4.26 2.04 3.52
N PRO A 149 -3.87 1.56 2.33
CA PRO A 149 -4.08 0.18 1.94
C PRO A 149 -3.07 -0.76 2.62
N GLN A 150 -3.51 -2.00 2.84
CA GLN A 150 -2.61 -3.13 2.94
C GLN A 150 -2.03 -3.44 1.56
N SER A 151 -0.79 -3.90 1.49
CA SER A 151 -0.16 -4.32 0.23
C SER A 151 0.26 -5.76 0.27
N ASN A 152 0.07 -6.45 -0.85
CA ASN A 152 0.59 -7.79 -1.06
C ASN A 152 1.24 -7.82 -2.45
N HIS A 153 2.57 -7.92 -2.49
CA HIS A 153 3.40 -7.75 -3.68
C HIS A 153 4.28 -8.99 -3.91
N LEU A 154 4.25 -9.53 -5.11
CA LEU A 154 5.13 -10.60 -5.56
C LEU A 154 5.94 -10.13 -6.77
N ALA A 155 7.24 -9.96 -6.61
CA ALA A 155 8.17 -9.63 -7.69
C ALA A 155 8.52 -10.92 -8.47
N LYS A 156 7.64 -11.36 -9.38
CA LYS A 156 7.80 -12.60 -10.18
C LYS A 156 9.15 -12.69 -10.91
N GLY A 157 9.66 -11.53 -11.33
CA GLY A 157 10.91 -11.39 -12.06
C GLY A 157 12.19 -11.77 -11.33
N LEU A 158 12.11 -11.91 -10.01
CA LEU A 158 13.25 -12.25 -9.19
C LEU A 158 13.35 -13.78 -8.98
N PRO A 159 14.58 -14.32 -8.93
CA PRO A 159 14.80 -15.71 -8.52
C PRO A 159 14.37 -15.90 -7.05
N ASP A 160 13.90 -17.11 -6.73
CA ASP A 160 13.46 -17.43 -5.36
C ASP A 160 14.67 -17.57 -4.42
N GLY A 161 14.56 -17.01 -3.21
CA GLY A 161 15.47 -17.30 -2.09
C GLY A 161 16.82 -16.57 -2.06
N ASP A 162 17.16 -15.79 -3.10
CA ASP A 162 18.46 -15.09 -3.22
C ASP A 162 18.36 -13.57 -2.98
N THR A 163 17.24 -13.07 -2.49
CA THR A 163 17.04 -11.63 -2.25
C THR A 163 16.54 -11.35 -0.84
N HIS A 164 17.03 -10.25 -0.27
CA HIS A 164 16.49 -9.63 0.94
C HIS A 164 16.12 -8.17 0.66
N ILE A 165 15.43 -7.54 1.61
CA ILE A 165 15.03 -6.14 1.54
C ILE A 165 15.58 -5.46 2.79
N GLU A 166 16.24 -4.33 2.63
CA GLU A 166 16.76 -3.56 3.75
C GLU A 166 15.62 -2.82 4.49
N TYR A 167 15.90 -2.47 5.74
CA TYR A 167 14.94 -1.77 6.58
C TYR A 167 14.60 -0.38 6.02
N GLY A 168 13.32 -0.14 5.71
CA GLY A 168 12.86 1.16 5.17
C GLY A 168 12.77 1.22 3.64
N ASP A 169 13.17 0.16 2.94
CA ASP A 169 13.23 0.14 1.47
C ASP A 169 11.91 -0.24 0.80
N VAL A 170 10.83 -0.38 1.57
CA VAL A 170 9.48 -0.51 1.05
C VAL A 170 8.67 0.71 1.46
N ILE A 171 8.17 1.43 0.46
CA ILE A 171 7.45 2.68 0.64
C ILE A 171 6.17 2.69 -0.19
N TYR A 172 5.15 3.35 0.34
CA TYR A 172 4.12 3.97 -0.49
C TYR A 172 4.52 5.41 -0.78
N SER A 173 4.23 5.90 -1.97
CA SER A 173 4.41 7.33 -2.28
C SER A 173 3.20 7.89 -2.98
N LEU A 174 2.73 9.05 -2.51
CA LEU A 174 1.64 9.80 -3.12
C LEU A 174 2.20 11.13 -3.60
N GLY A 175 2.21 11.30 -4.91
CA GLY A 175 2.47 12.59 -5.54
C GLY A 175 1.15 13.27 -5.89
N PHE A 176 0.97 14.51 -5.45
CA PHE A 176 -0.27 15.28 -5.64
C PHE A 176 0.01 16.77 -5.72
N CYS A 177 -1.00 17.52 -6.18
CA CYS A 177 -1.00 18.97 -6.22
C CYS A 177 -2.10 19.49 -5.29
N GLU A 178 -1.82 20.56 -4.54
CA GLU A 178 -2.80 21.15 -3.62
C GLU A 178 -3.94 21.87 -4.36
N GLU A 179 -3.64 22.38 -5.55
CA GLU A 179 -4.60 22.94 -6.49
C GLU A 179 -4.76 22.01 -7.70
N GLU A 180 -5.93 22.07 -8.38
CA GLU A 180 -6.28 21.19 -9.52
C GLU A 180 -5.33 21.30 -10.73
N GLN A 181 -4.34 22.21 -10.70
CA GLN A 181 -3.32 22.39 -11.73
C GLN A 181 -1.92 22.26 -11.13
N CYS A 182 -1.11 21.38 -11.70
CA CYS A 182 0.28 21.20 -11.29
C CYS A 182 1.21 22.09 -12.11
N THR A 183 1.98 22.96 -11.44
CA THR A 183 3.29 23.39 -11.92
C THR A 183 4.37 22.51 -11.27
N GLU A 184 5.56 22.40 -11.86
CA GLU A 184 6.66 21.61 -11.26
C GLU A 184 6.99 22.06 -9.83
N ASP A 185 6.79 23.33 -9.51
CA ASP A 185 7.11 23.93 -8.21
C ASP A 185 6.06 23.60 -7.11
N ASP A 186 4.85 23.17 -7.49
CA ASP A 186 3.73 22.90 -6.58
C ASP A 186 3.49 21.41 -6.32
N TYR A 187 4.30 20.54 -6.92
CA TYR A 187 4.16 19.09 -6.79
C TYR A 187 4.66 18.63 -5.42
N LYS A 188 3.76 18.08 -4.61
CA LYS A 188 4.08 17.53 -3.29
C LYS A 188 4.15 16.02 -3.36
N VAL A 189 5.05 15.45 -2.58
CA VAL A 189 5.23 14.01 -2.45
C VAL A 189 5.19 13.64 -0.98
N ILE A 190 4.23 12.81 -0.60
CA ILE A 190 4.24 12.09 0.67
C ILE A 190 4.95 10.76 0.43
N THR A 191 5.90 10.43 1.30
CA THR A 191 6.53 9.11 1.34
C THR A 191 6.18 8.45 2.66
N HIS A 192 5.73 7.20 2.57
CA HIS A 192 5.22 6.43 3.69
C HIS A 192 5.95 5.09 3.74
N PRO A 193 7.09 5.00 4.43
CA PRO A 193 7.77 3.74 4.68
C PRO A 193 6.87 2.82 5.48
N VAL A 194 6.73 1.57 5.07
CA VAL A 194 5.77 0.64 5.66
C VAL A 194 6.43 -0.50 6.41
N SER A 195 5.75 -0.97 7.46
CA SER A 195 6.09 -2.21 8.13
C SER A 195 5.77 -3.40 7.22
N ILE A 196 6.70 -4.36 7.09
CA ILE A 196 6.59 -5.47 6.13
C ILE A 196 6.94 -6.83 6.73
N ILE A 197 6.35 -7.88 6.15
CA ILE A 197 6.89 -9.25 6.15
C ILE A 197 7.41 -9.54 4.75
N VAL A 198 8.61 -10.13 4.68
CA VAL A 198 9.21 -10.56 3.42
C VAL A 198 9.48 -12.06 3.46
N ASN A 199 9.06 -12.76 2.40
CA ASN A 199 9.38 -14.15 2.16
C ASN A 199 9.92 -14.31 0.73
N GLY A 200 11.25 -14.29 0.59
CA GLY A 200 11.91 -14.25 -0.71
C GLY A 200 11.52 -12.98 -1.49
N LYS A 201 10.81 -13.15 -2.60
CA LYS A 201 10.34 -12.05 -3.47
C LYS A 201 8.92 -11.56 -3.18
N HIS A 202 8.32 -12.05 -2.10
CA HIS A 202 6.97 -11.74 -1.67
C HIS A 202 7.01 -10.79 -0.48
N ILE A 203 6.38 -9.62 -0.61
CA ILE A 203 6.26 -8.58 0.41
C ILE A 203 4.80 -8.44 0.81
N ILE A 204 4.55 -8.41 2.11
CA ILE A 204 3.23 -8.15 2.67
C ILE A 204 3.35 -7.01 3.67
N SER A 205 2.44 -6.06 3.59
CA SER A 205 2.32 -4.96 4.53
C SER A 205 0.86 -4.77 4.90
N ASP A 206 0.59 -4.45 6.16
CA ASP A 206 -0.72 -3.94 6.56
C ASP A 206 -0.85 -2.42 6.31
N GLY A 207 0.17 -1.83 5.68
CA GLY A 207 0.31 -0.42 5.35
C GLY A 207 0.67 0.47 6.52
N THR A 208 0.80 -0.06 7.75
CA THR A 208 1.13 0.75 8.92
C THR A 208 2.52 1.37 8.78
N PRO A 209 2.69 2.67 9.08
CA PRO A 209 3.99 3.33 8.96
C PRO A 209 5.06 2.61 9.78
N LEU A 210 6.26 2.57 9.22
CA LEU A 210 7.43 2.04 9.88
C LEU A 210 7.73 2.83 11.17
N GLU A 211 8.14 2.13 12.24
CA GLU A 211 8.40 2.70 13.58
C GLU A 211 7.17 3.29 14.31
N GLY A 212 5.94 3.00 13.87
CA GLY A 212 4.74 3.60 14.46
C GLY A 212 4.71 5.12 14.31
N GLY A 213 5.48 5.65 13.36
CA GLY A 213 5.67 7.07 13.11
C GLY A 213 4.38 7.75 12.64
N GLU A 214 4.30 9.05 12.91
CA GLU A 214 3.28 9.90 12.33
C GLU A 214 3.40 9.88 10.80
N THR A 215 2.26 9.77 10.12
CA THR A 215 2.21 9.80 8.66
C THR A 215 1.58 11.11 8.19
N GLU A 216 2.17 11.72 7.18
CA GLU A 216 1.55 12.86 6.47
C GLU A 216 0.42 12.41 5.55
N PHE A 217 0.19 11.11 5.45
CA PHE A 217 -0.88 10.52 4.69
C PHE A 217 -2.23 10.93 5.29
N VAL A 218 -2.91 11.84 4.59
CA VAL A 218 -4.27 12.29 4.93
C VAL A 218 -5.23 11.88 3.83
N ILE A 219 -6.51 11.72 4.17
CA ILE A 219 -7.49 11.19 3.21
C ILE A 219 -7.65 12.07 1.98
N ASP A 220 -7.55 13.40 2.16
CA ASP A 220 -7.63 14.37 1.07
C ASP A 220 -6.50 14.25 0.07
N SER A 221 -5.36 13.65 0.44
CA SER A 221 -4.29 13.36 -0.50
C SER A 221 -4.79 12.48 -1.63
N TYR A 222 -5.68 11.51 -1.38
CA TYR A 222 -6.27 10.63 -2.42
C TYR A 222 -7.03 11.41 -3.51
N ARG A 223 -7.62 12.57 -3.16
CA ARG A 223 -8.47 13.34 -4.07
C ARG A 223 -7.70 13.93 -5.25
N THR A 224 -6.46 14.36 -5.00
CA THR A 224 -5.63 15.07 -5.99
C THR A 224 -4.35 14.32 -6.34
N VAL A 225 -4.26 13.02 -6.01
CA VAL A 225 -3.13 12.18 -6.40
C VAL A 225 -2.98 12.17 -7.92
N ASP A 226 -1.83 12.63 -8.37
CA ASP A 226 -1.34 12.39 -9.72
C ASP A 226 -0.72 10.99 -9.80
N ARG A 227 0.00 10.56 -8.75
CA ARG A 227 0.70 9.27 -8.75
C ARG A 227 0.68 8.59 -7.38
N PHE A 228 0.22 7.35 -7.36
CA PHE A 228 0.36 6.46 -6.20
C PHE A 228 1.33 5.33 -6.57
N PHE A 229 2.44 5.24 -5.85
CA PHE A 229 3.46 4.22 -6.05
C PHE A 229 3.59 3.26 -4.87
N PHE A 230 3.83 1.99 -5.21
CA PHE A 230 4.53 1.04 -4.36
C PHE A 230 5.94 0.89 -4.89
N TYR A 231 6.92 1.02 -4.02
CA TYR A 231 8.32 0.78 -4.34
C TYR A 231 8.91 -0.19 -3.33
N ALA A 232 9.71 -1.13 -3.83
CA ALA A 232 10.54 -2.02 -3.04
C ALA A 232 11.91 -2.17 -3.69
N ASN A 233 12.98 -2.02 -2.90
CA ASN A 233 14.33 -2.35 -3.34
C ASN A 233 14.73 -3.75 -2.82
N PHE A 234 15.08 -4.64 -3.74
CA PHE A 234 15.58 -5.97 -3.42
C PHE A 234 17.10 -6.02 -3.57
N THR A 235 17.81 -6.48 -2.54
CA THR A 235 19.24 -6.73 -2.60
C THR A 235 19.51 -8.22 -2.79
N HIS A 236 20.29 -8.58 -3.80
CA HIS A 236 20.72 -9.97 -4.04
C HIS A 236 21.75 -10.39 -2.99
N SER A 237 21.48 -11.44 -2.23
CA SER A 237 22.35 -11.88 -1.13
C SER A 237 23.72 -12.40 -1.59
N ASN A 238 23.84 -12.80 -2.86
CA ASN A 238 25.06 -13.39 -3.41
C ASN A 238 26.11 -12.36 -3.89
N ASN A 239 25.69 -11.17 -4.32
CA ASN A 239 26.57 -10.16 -4.94
C ASN A 239 26.27 -8.72 -4.48
N GLY A 240 25.26 -8.52 -3.62
CA GLY A 240 24.85 -7.21 -3.12
C GLY A 240 24.21 -6.31 -4.18
N LYS A 241 23.85 -6.85 -5.36
CA LYS A 241 23.22 -6.06 -6.41
C LYS A 241 21.80 -5.72 -6.01
N GLU A 242 21.46 -4.44 -6.11
CA GLU A 242 20.12 -3.94 -5.89
C GLU A 242 19.26 -4.05 -7.15
N GLN A 243 17.96 -4.28 -6.95
CA GLN A 243 16.96 -4.33 -8.00
C GLN A 243 15.64 -3.74 -7.49
N ASP A 244 15.21 -2.69 -8.17
CA ASP A 244 13.94 -2.03 -7.88
C ASP A 244 12.76 -2.82 -8.45
N SER A 245 11.71 -2.94 -7.64
CA SER A 245 10.37 -3.30 -8.07
C SER A 245 9.45 -2.11 -7.82
N LEU A 246 9.01 -1.47 -8.91
CA LEU A 246 8.12 -0.33 -8.87
C LEU A 246 6.77 -0.70 -9.47
N PHE A 247 5.71 -0.38 -8.75
CA PHE A 247 4.34 -0.42 -9.26
C PHE A 247 3.68 0.94 -9.09
N MET A 248 3.17 1.50 -10.20
CA MET A 248 2.33 2.71 -10.19
C MET A 248 0.88 2.29 -10.37
N MET A 249 0.03 2.67 -9.42
CA MET A 249 -1.42 2.51 -9.57
C MET A 249 -1.94 3.36 -10.73
N GLU A 250 -2.97 2.87 -11.41
CA GLU A 250 -3.72 3.66 -12.40
C GLU A 250 -4.16 5.01 -11.82
N GLN A 251 -3.76 6.11 -12.47
CA GLN A 251 -3.92 7.49 -11.99
C GLN A 251 -5.37 7.83 -11.59
N ALA A 252 -6.36 7.27 -12.28
CA ALA A 252 -7.76 7.54 -11.98
C ALA A 252 -8.25 6.89 -10.67
N TYR A 253 -7.62 5.81 -10.22
CA TYR A 253 -8.14 4.99 -9.12
C TYR A 253 -8.05 5.65 -7.74
N PRO A 254 -6.98 6.38 -7.36
CA PRO A 254 -6.93 7.15 -6.11
C PRO A 254 -8.15 8.06 -5.90
N ALA A 255 -8.57 8.79 -6.93
CA ALA A 255 -9.75 9.66 -6.84
C ALA A 255 -11.06 8.86 -6.75
N ILE A 256 -11.12 7.64 -7.31
CA ILE A 256 -12.28 6.74 -7.17
C ILE A 256 -12.37 6.22 -5.73
N ILE A 257 -11.27 5.71 -5.18
CA ILE A 257 -11.26 5.16 -3.82
C ILE A 257 -11.48 6.25 -2.76
N TYR A 258 -11.04 7.49 -3.01
CA TYR A 258 -11.34 8.65 -2.17
C TYR A 258 -12.84 8.82 -1.90
N LYS A 259 -13.68 8.69 -2.93
CA LYS A 259 -15.14 8.86 -2.78
C LYS A 259 -15.81 7.79 -1.91
N VAL A 260 -15.13 6.66 -1.71
CA VAL A 260 -15.56 5.58 -0.83
C VAL A 260 -15.01 5.80 0.58
N LEU A 261 -13.72 6.12 0.70
CA LEU A 261 -13.06 6.26 2.00
C LEU A 261 -13.43 7.57 2.71
N SER A 262 -13.52 8.70 2.02
CA SER A 262 -13.81 10.01 2.64
C SER A 262 -15.08 9.97 3.49
N PRO A 263 -16.25 9.53 2.97
CA PRO A 263 -17.46 9.45 3.79
C PRO A 263 -17.36 8.45 4.94
N ALA A 264 -16.72 7.29 4.70
CA ALA A 264 -16.57 6.24 5.72
C ALA A 264 -15.77 6.69 6.94
N PHE A 265 -14.81 7.59 6.72
CA PHE A 265 -13.96 8.16 7.78
C PHE A 265 -14.45 9.54 8.26
N GLY A 266 -15.59 10.03 7.77
CA GLY A 266 -16.23 11.27 8.23
C GLY A 266 -15.71 12.57 7.62
N TYR A 267 -15.17 12.52 6.41
CA TYR A 267 -14.66 13.67 5.63
C TYR A 267 -15.61 14.05 4.50
#